data_AF-A0A7W0SE09-F1
#
_entry.id   AF-A0A7W0SE09-F1
#
_cell.length_a   1.000
_cell.length_b   1.000
_cell.length_c   1.000
_cell.angle_alpha   90.00
_cell.angle_beta   90.00
_cell.angle_gamma   90.00
#
_symmetry.space_group_name_H-M   'P 1'
#
loop_
_entity.id
_entity.type
_entity.pdbx_description
1 polymer ?
#
loop_
_entity_poly.entity_id
_entity_poly.type
_entity_poly.pdbx_seq_one_letter_code
_entity_poly.pdbx_strand_id
1 'polypeptide(L)'
;MSPRKVILSMTALCLAVLGLIAGAQFNSTDASTSVLTSSAAASPAVIFTNAGAIPIADATAGGPGTGNPYPSNIAVAGLGTITDVNVRLNGVSHTFPEDIDVLLVSPAGTKLIIQSDAGGATPVTGRTYTLDQTSASPL
;
A
#
# COMPACT_ATOMS: atom_id res chain seq x y z
N MET A 1 -4.59 15.46 -23.65
CA MET A 1 -5.40 14.33 -23.17
C MET A 1 -5.04 13.12 -24.00
N SER A 2 -4.18 12.23 -23.50
CA SER A 2 -3.75 11.03 -24.23
C SER A 2 -4.20 9.79 -23.44
N PRO A 3 -4.88 8.80 -24.05
CA PRO A 3 -5.25 7.57 -23.39
C PRO A 3 -4.03 6.64 -23.39
N ARG A 4 -3.23 6.66 -22.31
CA ARG A 4 -2.04 5.81 -22.12
C ARG A 4 -1.99 5.07 -20.78
N LYS A 5 -3.15 4.92 -20.14
CA LYS A 5 -3.22 4.36 -18.78
C LYS A 5 -2.97 2.86 -18.79
N VAL A 6 -2.28 2.35 -17.77
CA VAL A 6 -2.02 0.93 -17.55
C VAL A 6 -2.66 0.55 -16.23
N ILE A 7 -3.56 -0.44 -16.24
CA ILE A 7 -4.32 -0.80 -15.04
C ILE A 7 -3.70 -2.03 -14.38
N LEU A 8 -3.30 -1.87 -13.13
CA LEU A 8 -2.89 -2.95 -12.23
C LEU A 8 -3.97 -3.17 -11.15
N SER A 9 -4.48 -4.38 -11.01
CA SER A 9 -5.39 -4.77 -9.94
C SER A 9 -4.64 -5.82 -9.19
N MET A 10 -4.36 -5.48 -7.96
CA MET A 10 -3.85 -6.43 -7.02
C MET A 10 -5.05 -6.75 -6.14
N THR A 11 -5.61 -7.95 -6.31
CA THR A 11 -6.46 -8.53 -5.28
C THR A 11 -5.54 -9.02 -4.16
N ALA A 12 -4.92 -8.07 -3.51
CA ALA A 12 -3.85 -8.29 -2.57
C ALA A 12 -4.08 -7.35 -1.41
N LEU A 13 -4.66 -7.86 -0.32
CA LEU A 13 -4.59 -7.19 0.96
C LEU A 13 -3.10 -7.10 1.37
N CYS A 14 -2.41 -6.07 0.91
CA CYS A 14 -1.03 -5.79 1.28
C CYS A 14 -1.07 -5.01 2.59
N LEU A 15 -0.42 -5.58 3.60
CA LEU A 15 -0.74 -5.40 4.99
C LEU A 15 0.53 -4.96 5.73
N ALA A 16 0.42 -3.86 6.47
CA ALA A 16 1.06 -3.72 7.76
C ALA A 16 -0.06 -3.26 8.68
N VAL A 17 -0.33 -4.01 9.75
CA VAL A 17 -1.39 -3.66 10.71
C VAL A 17 -0.75 -3.12 11.97
N LEU A 18 -0.98 -1.84 12.26
CA LEU A 18 -0.88 -1.29 13.61
C LEU A 18 -2.19 -1.56 14.38
N GLY A 19 -2.16 -2.55 15.26
CA GLY A 19 -3.20 -2.74 16.28
C GLY A 19 -2.79 -2.06 17.59
N LEU A 20 -3.55 -1.05 18.04
CA LEU A 20 -3.31 -0.39 19.33
C LEU A 20 -4.15 -1.05 20.42
N ILE A 21 -3.53 -1.79 21.35
CA ILE A 21 -4.11 -2.10 22.66
C ILE A 21 -3.45 -1.17 23.66
N ALA A 22 -4.03 0.01 23.88
CA ALA A 22 -3.51 0.96 24.86
C ALA A 22 -3.94 0.51 26.27
N GLY A 23 -3.14 -0.34 26.91
CA GLY A 23 -3.15 -0.53 28.36
C GLY A 23 -2.34 0.58 29.02
N ALA A 24 -2.95 1.73 29.29
CA ALA A 24 -2.33 2.76 30.13
C ALA A 24 -2.45 2.34 31.60
N GLN A 25 -1.35 1.87 32.22
CA GLN A 25 -1.31 1.72 33.68
C GLN A 25 -0.89 3.05 34.32
N PHE A 26 -1.84 3.69 35.02
CA PHE A 26 -1.57 4.85 35.87
C PHE A 26 -1.19 4.38 37.28
N ASN A 27 0.02 4.68 37.72
CA ASN A 27 0.34 4.74 39.14
C ASN A 27 1.22 5.97 39.39
N SER A 28 0.63 7.08 39.82
CA SER A 28 1.35 8.06 40.64
C SER A 28 0.40 9.02 41.33
N THR A 29 0.58 9.19 42.64
CA THR A 29 -0.17 10.08 43.53
C THR A 29 0.48 11.46 43.70
N ASP A 30 1.38 11.89 42.82
CA ASP A 30 2.02 13.21 42.96
C ASP A 30 1.83 14.13 41.74
N ALA A 31 1.55 15.40 42.05
CA ALA A 31 1.38 16.49 41.10
C ALA A 31 2.72 16.80 40.41
N SER A 32 2.99 16.18 39.28
CA SER A 32 4.10 16.52 38.40
C SER A 32 3.68 16.29 36.94
N THR A 33 3.89 17.30 36.11
CA THR A 33 3.62 17.38 34.67
C THR A 33 3.76 16.04 33.95
N SER A 34 2.62 15.41 33.65
CA SER A 34 2.55 14.15 32.90
C SER A 34 2.79 14.43 31.43
N VAL A 35 4.04 14.31 30.99
CA VAL A 35 4.38 14.29 29.56
C VAL A 35 3.88 12.96 29.01
N LEU A 36 2.76 12.99 28.29
CA LEU A 36 2.19 11.84 27.62
C LEU A 36 3.04 11.46 26.41
N THR A 37 4.15 10.74 26.62
CA THR A 37 4.82 10.04 25.52
C THR A 37 4.02 8.78 25.22
N SER A 38 3.03 8.89 24.34
CA SER A 38 2.40 7.74 23.69
C SER A 38 3.41 7.12 22.73
N SER A 39 4.30 6.27 23.25
CA SER A 39 5.03 5.34 22.39
C SER A 39 4.08 4.18 22.12
N ALA A 40 3.23 4.32 21.11
CA ALA A 40 2.54 3.18 20.54
C ALA A 40 3.62 2.18 20.08
N ALA A 41 3.87 1.14 20.88
CA ALA A 41 4.69 0.02 20.45
C ALA A 41 3.96 -0.59 19.25
N ALA A 42 4.53 -0.42 18.06
CA ALA A 42 4.00 -0.98 16.83
C ALA A 42 3.85 -2.49 17.02
N SER A 43 2.61 -2.98 16.92
CA SER A 43 2.35 -4.42 16.80
C SER A 43 3.18 -4.95 15.63
N PRO A 44 3.76 -6.16 15.72
CA PRO A 44 4.51 -6.72 14.62
C PRO A 44 3.61 -6.82 13.37
N ALA A 45 3.99 -6.12 12.31
CA ALA A 45 3.31 -6.18 11.03
C ALA A 45 3.43 -7.60 10.45
N VAL A 46 2.31 -8.20 10.07
CA VAL A 46 2.31 -9.46 9.31
C VAL A 46 2.43 -9.10 7.83
N ILE A 47 3.52 -9.53 7.19
CA ILE A 47 3.80 -9.20 5.79
C ILE A 47 3.39 -10.36 4.90
N PHE A 48 2.58 -10.05 3.88
CA PHE A 48 2.28 -10.94 2.78
C PHE A 48 2.79 -10.31 1.48
N THR A 49 3.50 -11.10 0.67
CA THR A 49 4.09 -10.62 -0.59
C THR A 49 3.89 -11.64 -1.71
N ASN A 50 3.75 -11.14 -2.93
CA ASN A 50 4.00 -11.95 -4.11
C ASN A 50 5.50 -11.83 -4.45
N ALA A 51 6.16 -12.95 -4.73
CA ALA A 51 7.57 -12.97 -5.13
C ALA A 51 7.75 -12.82 -6.65
N GLY A 52 6.70 -13.06 -7.43
CA GLY A 52 6.73 -12.93 -8.88
C GLY A 52 6.77 -11.47 -9.34
N ALA A 53 7.58 -11.18 -10.36
CA ALA A 53 7.52 -9.91 -11.06
C ALA A 53 6.16 -9.75 -11.75
N ILE A 54 5.67 -8.52 -11.82
CA ILE A 54 4.44 -8.18 -12.54
C ILE A 54 4.81 -7.25 -13.69
N PRO A 55 5.14 -7.79 -14.88
CA PRO A 55 5.26 -6.98 -16.08
C PRO A 55 4.00 -6.13 -16.31
N ILE A 56 4.22 -4.85 -16.52
CA ILE A 56 3.19 -3.87 -16.90
C ILE A 56 3.42 -3.49 -18.35
N ALA A 57 2.48 -3.86 -19.23
CA ALA A 57 2.53 -3.47 -20.63
C ALA A 57 2.08 -2.03 -20.78
N ASP A 58 2.68 -1.29 -21.71
CA ASP A 58 2.19 0.03 -22.12
C ASP A 58 0.84 -0.10 -22.83
N ALA A 59 0.06 0.98 -22.87
CA ALA A 59 -1.15 1.06 -23.64
C ALA A 59 -0.85 0.90 -25.15
N THR A 60 -1.78 0.26 -25.85
CA THR A 60 -1.73 0.10 -27.31
C THR A 60 -2.96 0.74 -27.94
N ALA A 61 -3.04 0.73 -29.28
CA ALA A 61 -4.26 1.13 -29.97
C ALA A 61 -5.50 0.28 -29.56
N GLY A 62 -5.28 -0.92 -29.00
CA GLY A 62 -6.33 -1.79 -28.48
C GLY A 62 -6.82 -1.44 -27.07
N GLY A 63 -6.23 -0.45 -26.40
CA GLY A 63 -6.62 -0.02 -25.06
C GLY A 63 -5.47 0.00 -24.05
N PRO A 64 -5.79 0.20 -22.75
CA PRO A 64 -4.82 0.24 -21.68
C PRO A 64 -4.06 -1.09 -21.58
N GLY A 65 -2.76 -1.01 -21.29
CA GLY A 65 -2.01 -2.20 -20.93
C GLY A 65 -2.48 -2.75 -19.58
N THR A 66 -2.28 -4.04 -19.35
CA THR A 66 -2.61 -4.69 -18.09
C THR A 66 -1.39 -5.34 -17.49
N GLY A 67 -1.30 -5.37 -16.16
CA GLY A 67 -0.32 -6.20 -15.48
C GLY A 67 -0.48 -7.68 -15.82
N ASN A 68 0.61 -8.43 -15.73
CA ASN A 68 0.59 -9.88 -15.86
C ASN A 68 1.36 -10.54 -14.71
N PRO A 69 0.70 -11.24 -13.77
CA PRO A 69 -0.73 -11.52 -13.74
C PRO A 69 -1.57 -10.31 -13.30
N TYR A 70 -2.81 -10.27 -13.78
CA TYR A 70 -3.87 -9.39 -13.29
C TYR A 70 -5.16 -10.21 -13.10
N PRO A 71 -5.69 -10.29 -11.87
CA PRO A 71 -5.15 -9.71 -10.66
C PRO A 71 -3.88 -10.40 -10.14
N SER A 72 -3.01 -9.66 -9.43
CA SER A 72 -1.94 -10.27 -8.63
C SER A 72 -2.49 -10.65 -7.26
N ASN A 73 -2.99 -11.88 -7.12
CA ASN A 73 -3.57 -12.38 -5.87
C ASN A 73 -2.51 -12.64 -4.79
N ILE A 74 -2.76 -12.17 -3.56
CA ILE A 74 -2.01 -12.56 -2.37
C ILE A 74 -2.99 -13.24 -1.39
N ALA A 75 -2.71 -14.50 -1.04
CA ALA A 75 -3.52 -15.24 -0.08
C ALA A 75 -3.23 -14.74 1.34
N VAL A 76 -4.24 -14.14 1.97
CA VAL A 76 -4.15 -13.60 3.34
C VAL A 76 -5.13 -14.35 4.23
N ALA A 77 -4.64 -14.91 5.33
CA ALA A 77 -5.43 -15.67 6.29
C ALA A 77 -4.87 -15.48 7.71
N GLY A 78 -5.68 -15.84 8.73
CA GLY A 78 -5.25 -15.79 10.13
C GLY A 78 -5.22 -14.39 10.75
N LEU A 79 -5.89 -13.42 10.13
CA LEU A 79 -5.99 -12.05 10.64
C LEU A 79 -7.33 -11.83 11.35
N GLY A 80 -7.31 -11.00 12.40
CA GLY A 80 -8.52 -10.46 13.03
C GLY A 80 -8.99 -9.17 12.36
N THR A 81 -9.58 -8.27 13.14
CA THR A 81 -9.96 -6.93 12.66
C THR A 81 -8.74 -6.16 12.17
N ILE A 82 -8.81 -5.64 10.94
CA ILE A 82 -7.76 -4.85 10.31
C ILE A 82 -8.06 -3.37 10.53
N THR A 83 -7.18 -2.68 11.25
CA THR A 83 -7.26 -1.23 11.53
C THR A 83 -6.31 -0.42 10.67
N ASP A 84 -5.31 -1.06 10.08
CA ASP A 84 -4.26 -0.40 9.31
C ASP A 84 -3.74 -1.30 8.17
N VAL A 85 -3.34 -0.69 7.07
CA VAL A 85 -3.00 -1.33 5.79
C VAL A 85 -1.92 -0.51 5.09
N ASN A 86 -0.70 -1.04 5.04
CA ASN A 86 0.39 -0.49 4.23
C ASN A 86 0.62 -1.30 2.97
N VAL A 87 0.63 -0.62 1.82
CA VAL A 87 0.91 -1.25 0.52
C VAL A 87 2.31 -0.89 0.06
N ARG A 88 3.16 -1.90 -0.15
CA ARG A 88 4.52 -1.69 -0.67
C ARG A 88 4.64 -2.21 -2.10
N LEU A 89 4.99 -1.32 -3.02
CA LEU A 89 5.31 -1.67 -4.40
C LEU A 89 6.82 -1.76 -4.56
N ASN A 90 7.32 -2.95 -4.89
CA ASN A 90 8.74 -3.25 -4.97
C ASN A 90 9.23 -3.21 -6.41
N GLY A 91 10.38 -2.56 -6.64
CA GLY A 91 11.09 -2.63 -7.92
C GLY A 91 10.36 -1.98 -9.11
N VAL A 92 9.49 -1.01 -8.84
CA VAL A 92 8.70 -0.29 -9.86
C VAL A 92 9.63 0.36 -10.88
N SER A 93 9.42 0.01 -12.14
CA SER A 93 10.17 0.52 -13.28
C SER A 93 9.21 0.83 -14.41
N HIS A 94 9.20 2.07 -14.89
CA HIS A 94 8.38 2.52 -16.01
C HIS A 94 8.91 3.83 -16.58
N THR A 95 8.72 4.05 -17.87
CA THR A 95 9.13 5.29 -18.55
C THR A 95 8.25 6.49 -18.18
N PHE A 96 6.98 6.23 -17.88
CA PHE A 96 6.00 7.22 -17.45
C PHE A 96 5.28 6.70 -16.18
N PRO A 97 5.80 6.95 -14.98
CA PRO A 97 5.17 6.51 -13.74
C PRO A 97 3.70 6.92 -13.60
N GLU A 98 3.33 8.09 -14.14
CA GLU A 98 1.95 8.58 -14.15
C GLU A 98 0.96 7.65 -14.88
N ASP A 99 1.44 6.82 -15.80
CA ASP A 99 0.61 5.85 -16.52
C ASP A 99 0.27 4.61 -15.67
N ILE A 100 0.90 4.44 -14.49
CA ILE A 100 0.64 3.29 -13.61
C ILE A 100 -0.56 3.59 -12.70
N ASP A 101 -1.67 2.90 -12.95
CA ASP A 101 -2.84 2.87 -12.07
C ASP A 101 -2.84 1.59 -11.21
N VAL A 102 -3.06 1.72 -9.91
CA VAL A 102 -3.08 0.57 -8.98
C VAL A 102 -4.40 0.52 -8.20
N LEU A 103 -5.10 -0.60 -8.34
CA LEU A 103 -6.34 -0.94 -7.66
C LEU A 103 -6.11 -2.05 -6.64
N LEU A 104 -6.30 -1.70 -5.37
CA LEU A 104 -6.36 -2.63 -4.24
C LEU A 104 -7.77 -3.20 -4.08
N VAL A 105 -7.88 -4.52 -3.97
CA VAL A 105 -9.17 -5.20 -3.70
C VAL A 105 -9.04 -6.11 -2.48
N SER A 106 -9.93 -5.92 -1.50
CA SER A 106 -10.01 -6.75 -0.30
C SER A 106 -10.65 -8.11 -0.58
N PRO A 107 -10.46 -9.13 0.28
CA PRO A 107 -11.15 -10.41 0.17
C PRO A 107 -12.68 -10.30 0.22
N ALA A 108 -13.21 -9.25 0.87
CA ALA A 108 -14.64 -8.93 0.90
C ALA A 108 -15.13 -8.20 -0.37
N GLY A 109 -14.23 -7.90 -1.32
CA GLY A 109 -14.55 -7.22 -2.57
C GLY A 109 -14.50 -5.69 -2.52
N THR A 110 -14.12 -5.10 -1.38
CA THR A 110 -13.92 -3.64 -1.25
C THR A 110 -12.79 -3.19 -2.16
N LYS A 111 -12.98 -2.12 -2.92
CA LYS A 111 -12.02 -1.63 -3.90
C LYS A 111 -11.48 -0.26 -3.50
N LEU A 112 -10.18 -0.05 -3.66
CA LEU A 112 -9.50 1.22 -3.41
C LEU A 112 -8.50 1.48 -4.52
N ILE A 113 -8.62 2.62 -5.21
CA ILE A 113 -7.56 3.10 -6.10
C ILE A 113 -6.50 3.73 -5.21
N ILE A 114 -5.32 3.11 -5.15
CA ILE A 114 -4.21 3.55 -4.29
C ILE A 114 -3.18 4.38 -5.05
N GLN A 115 -3.20 4.30 -6.38
CA GLN A 115 -2.38 5.13 -7.26
C GLN A 115 -3.11 5.35 -8.59
N SER A 116 -3.11 6.59 -9.07
CA SER A 116 -3.54 6.99 -10.41
C SER A 116 -2.88 8.31 -10.75
N ASP A 117 -2.37 8.46 -11.96
CA ASP A 117 -1.76 9.71 -12.46
C ASP A 117 -0.66 10.30 -11.54
N ALA A 118 0.14 9.43 -10.92
CA ALA A 118 1.14 9.80 -9.91
C ALA A 118 2.58 9.50 -10.37
N GLY A 119 3.55 10.31 -9.93
CA GLY A 119 4.98 10.12 -10.23
C GLY A 119 5.47 10.82 -11.52
N GLY A 120 4.56 11.42 -12.28
CA GLY A 120 4.88 12.26 -13.43
C GLY A 120 5.48 11.50 -14.63
N ALA A 121 6.07 12.26 -15.56
CA ALA A 121 6.68 11.73 -16.78
C ALA A 121 8.18 11.40 -16.66
N THR A 122 8.75 11.45 -15.45
CA THR A 122 10.18 11.13 -15.25
C THR A 122 10.34 9.62 -15.10
N PRO A 123 11.17 8.96 -15.94
CA PRO A 123 11.36 7.51 -15.84
C PRO A 123 11.84 7.08 -14.46
N VAL A 124 11.29 5.97 -13.98
CA VAL A 124 11.72 5.31 -12.75
C VAL A 124 12.26 3.92 -13.06
N THR A 125 13.29 3.52 -12.31
CA THR A 125 13.90 2.19 -12.40
C THR A 125 14.15 1.66 -11.00
N GLY A 126 13.61 0.47 -10.70
CA GLY A 126 13.83 -0.24 -9.43
C GLY A 126 13.33 0.50 -8.19
N ARG A 127 12.38 1.44 -8.33
CA ARG A 127 11.88 2.24 -7.21
C ARG A 127 11.02 1.39 -6.29
N THR A 128 11.15 1.64 -4.98
CA THR A 128 10.30 1.01 -3.99
C THR A 128 9.68 2.08 -3.12
N TYR A 129 8.36 2.04 -2.96
CA TYR A 129 7.63 2.98 -2.12
C TYR A 129 6.50 2.26 -1.38
N THR A 130 6.13 2.85 -0.26
CA THR A 130 5.07 2.36 0.62
C THR A 130 3.98 3.42 0.69
N LEU A 131 2.76 3.01 0.44
CA LEU A 131 1.55 3.78 0.68
C LEU A 131 1.09 3.42 2.10
N ASP A 132 1.12 4.40 3.00
CA ASP A 132 0.77 4.25 4.41
C ASP A 132 -0.20 5.36 4.80
N GLN A 133 -1.35 4.98 5.36
CA GLN A 133 -2.41 5.93 5.73
C GLN A 133 -2.08 6.77 6.97
N THR A 134 -1.05 6.37 7.73
CA THR A 134 -0.53 7.05 8.91
C THR A 134 0.75 7.84 8.62
N SER A 135 1.22 7.85 7.37
CA SER A 135 2.42 8.59 6.98
C SER A 135 2.25 10.09 7.24
N ALA A 136 3.21 10.69 7.94
CA ALA A 136 3.26 12.12 8.21
C ALA A 136 3.66 12.96 6.98
N SER A 137 4.11 12.32 5.89
CA SER A 137 4.54 12.99 4.66
C SER A 137 3.77 12.46 3.45
N PRO A 138 3.15 13.34 2.64
CA PRO A 138 2.61 12.95 1.34
C PRO A 138 3.76 12.56 0.40
N LEU A 139 3.45 11.71 -0.58
CA LEU A 139 4.38 11.21 -1.59
C LEU A 139 4.66 12.25 -2.69
#